data_AF-A0A382S810-F1
#
_entry.id   AF-A0A382S810-F1
#
_cell.length_a   1.000
_cell.length_b   1.000
_cell.length_c   1.000
_cell.angle_alpha   90.00
_cell.angle_beta   90.00
_cell.angle_gamma   90.00
#
_symmetry.space_group_name_H-M   'P 1'
#
loop_
_entity.id
_entity.type
_entity.pdbx_description
1 polymer ?
#
loop_
_entity_poly.entity_id
_entity_poly.type
_entity_poly.pdbx_seq_one_letter_code
_entity_poly.pdbx_strand_id
1 'polypeptide(L)'
;MTRCAECTQPISTTAATCPHCGAPAEIALAKTEPVDTEVLPELLDEAVRAASMWPEGELSKEQLAGVEQVKLDDNEIEDWPAMVTGLKLLPGLKMLGLSRTGLTDVHLLVELKGLRYLYLEKNGIKQV
;
A
#
# COMPACT_ATOMS: atom_id res chain seq x y z
N MET A 1 0.34 28.67 0.89
CA MET A 1 0.61 28.50 -0.56
C MET A 1 1.04 27.06 -0.76
N THR A 2 0.41 26.37 -1.70
CA THR A 2 0.69 24.96 -2.02
C THR A 2 1.31 24.91 -3.42
N ARG A 3 1.93 23.81 -3.83
CA ARG A 3 2.40 23.64 -5.22
C ARG A 3 1.33 22.92 -6.02
N CYS A 4 1.07 23.36 -7.24
CA CYS A 4 0.16 22.69 -8.15
C CYS A 4 0.63 21.26 -8.42
N ALA A 5 -0.25 20.27 -8.30
CA ALA A 5 0.11 18.87 -8.56
C ALA A 5 0.52 18.62 -10.03
N GLU A 6 0.02 19.43 -10.97
CA GLU A 6 0.26 19.26 -12.40
C GLU A 6 1.53 19.97 -12.89
N CYS A 7 1.74 21.24 -12.50
CA CYS A 7 2.88 22.04 -12.99
C CYS A 7 3.95 22.35 -11.93
N THR A 8 3.76 21.89 -10.68
CA THR A 8 4.70 22.08 -9.55
C THR A 8 5.00 23.56 -9.20
N GLN A 9 4.24 24.50 -9.77
CA GLN A 9 4.34 25.94 -9.48
C GLN A 9 3.55 26.31 -8.23
N PRO A 10 3.94 27.37 -7.49
CA PRO A 10 3.22 27.81 -6.30
C PRO A 10 1.83 28.36 -6.68
N ILE A 11 0.80 27.89 -5.97
CA ILE A 11 -0.58 28.32 -6.12
C ILE A 11 -1.21 28.68 -4.76
N SER A 12 -2.21 29.56 -4.82
CA SER A 12 -3.04 29.84 -3.66
C SER A 12 -3.97 28.66 -3.40
N THR A 13 -4.14 28.31 -2.12
CA THR A 13 -5.07 27.25 -1.68
C THR A 13 -6.54 27.62 -1.87
N THR A 14 -6.82 28.87 -2.26
CA THR A 14 -8.17 29.38 -2.54
C THR A 14 -8.36 29.69 -4.03
N ALA A 15 -7.39 29.34 -4.89
CA ALA A 15 -7.50 29.60 -6.33
C ALA A 15 -8.48 28.60 -6.97
N ALA A 16 -9.43 29.12 -7.77
CA ALA A 16 -10.39 28.30 -8.52
C ALA A 16 -9.74 27.52 -9.69
N THR A 17 -8.61 28.02 -10.20
CA THR A 17 -7.81 27.40 -11.26
C THR A 17 -6.33 27.75 -11.05
N CYS A 18 -5.42 26.93 -11.56
CA CYS A 18 -4.00 27.20 -11.56
C CYS A 18 -3.67 28.29 -12.58
N PRO A 19 -3.10 29.44 -12.17
CA PRO A 19 -2.75 30.52 -13.09
C PRO A 19 -1.59 30.18 -14.04
N HIS A 20 -0.89 29.06 -13.83
CA HIS A 20 0.27 28.65 -14.63
C HIS A 20 -0.08 27.65 -15.74
N CYS A 21 -0.89 26.62 -15.43
CA CYS A 21 -1.27 25.59 -16.39
C CYS A 21 -2.76 25.59 -16.76
N GLY A 22 -3.59 26.38 -16.06
CA GLY A 22 -5.04 26.40 -16.27
C GLY A 22 -5.79 25.23 -15.64
N ALA A 23 -5.09 24.32 -14.94
CA ALA A 23 -5.73 23.20 -14.26
C ALA A 23 -6.81 23.69 -13.27
N PRO A 24 -8.01 23.09 -13.26
CA PRO A 24 -9.03 23.40 -12.25
C PRO A 24 -8.50 23.13 -10.84
N ALA A 25 -9.04 23.83 -9.83
CA ALA A 25 -8.63 23.70 -8.43
C ALA A 25 -8.60 22.24 -7.95
N GLU A 26 -9.53 21.41 -8.40
CA GLU A 26 -9.61 19.98 -8.07
C GLU A 26 -8.33 19.22 -8.47
N ILE A 27 -7.79 19.48 -9.67
CA ILE A 27 -6.55 18.85 -10.16
C ILE A 27 -5.33 19.54 -9.56
N ALA A 28 -5.36 20.87 -9.47
CA ALA A 28 -4.22 21.65 -9.03
C ALA A 28 -3.93 21.53 -7.53
N LEU A 29 -4.98 21.42 -6.72
CA LEU A 29 -4.93 21.30 -5.25
C LEU A 29 -5.22 19.88 -4.78
N ALA A 30 -5.34 18.91 -5.69
CA ALA A 30 -5.31 17.51 -5.34
C ALA A 30 -4.09 17.29 -4.45
N LYS A 31 -4.34 17.20 -3.14
CA LYS A 31 -3.48 16.42 -2.28
C LYS A 31 -3.48 15.06 -2.96
N THR A 32 -2.34 14.39 -3.02
CA THR A 32 -2.36 12.94 -3.11
C THR A 32 -3.12 12.45 -1.88
N GLU A 33 -4.45 12.51 -1.98
CA GLU A 33 -5.36 11.72 -1.20
C GLU A 33 -4.87 10.30 -1.47
N PRO A 34 -4.47 9.55 -0.43
CA PRO A 34 -4.26 8.12 -0.62
C PRO A 34 -5.55 7.66 -1.25
N VAL A 35 -5.43 7.24 -2.50
CA VAL A 35 -6.52 6.76 -3.31
C VAL A 35 -7.23 5.72 -2.44
N ASP A 36 -8.37 6.13 -1.85
CA ASP A 36 -9.29 5.32 -1.05
C ASP A 36 -9.98 4.32 -1.98
N THR A 37 -9.19 3.57 -2.74
CA THR A 37 -9.63 2.35 -3.33
C THR A 37 -9.11 1.27 -2.42
N GLU A 38 -10.03 0.46 -1.92
CA GLU A 38 -9.80 -0.85 -1.30
C GLU A 38 -9.15 -1.84 -2.30
N VAL A 39 -8.20 -1.37 -3.12
CA VAL A 39 -7.51 -2.15 -4.14
C VAL A 39 -6.23 -2.65 -3.51
N LEU A 40 -6.17 -3.96 -3.30
CA LEU A 40 -4.95 -4.62 -2.85
C LEU A 40 -3.88 -4.45 -3.94
N PRO A 41 -2.61 -4.20 -3.57
CA PRO A 41 -1.48 -4.31 -4.49
C PRO A 41 -1.53 -5.64 -5.23
N GLU A 42 -1.20 -5.65 -6.53
CA GLU A 42 -1.32 -6.84 -7.38
C GLU A 42 -0.59 -8.06 -6.77
N LEU A 43 0.64 -7.87 -6.30
CA LEU A 43 1.42 -8.92 -5.62
C LEU A 43 0.72 -9.46 -4.36
N LEU A 44 0.02 -8.60 -3.61
CA LEU A 44 -0.70 -9.01 -2.41
C LEU A 44 -1.99 -9.75 -2.76
N ASP A 45 -2.74 -9.27 -3.75
CA ASP A 45 -3.95 -9.92 -4.25
C ASP A 45 -3.63 -11.34 -4.77
N GLU A 46 -2.57 -11.47 -5.58
CA GLU A 46 -2.08 -12.77 -6.05
C GLU A 46 -1.71 -13.70 -4.89
N ALA A 47 -0.95 -13.21 -3.91
CA ALA A 47 -0.55 -14.00 -2.75
C ALA A 47 -1.73 -14.45 -1.89
N VAL A 48 -2.72 -13.57 -1.69
CA VAL A 48 -3.96 -13.87 -0.94
C VAL A 48 -4.79 -14.93 -1.67
N ARG A 49 -4.94 -14.81 -2.99
CA ARG A 49 -5.65 -15.82 -3.80
C ARG A 49 -4.94 -17.15 -3.80
N ALA A 50 -3.62 -17.14 -3.96
CA ALA A 50 -2.79 -18.34 -3.96
C ALA A 50 -2.90 -19.10 -2.62
N ALA A 51 -2.95 -18.39 -1.49
CA ALA A 51 -3.10 -18.98 -0.17
C ALA A 51 -4.45 -19.68 0.04
N SER A 52 -5.52 -19.16 -0.55
CA SER A 52 -6.89 -19.65 -0.32
C SER A 52 -7.49 -20.43 -1.51
N MET A 53 -6.74 -20.62 -2.60
CA MET A 53 -7.20 -21.23 -3.86
C MET A 53 -8.45 -20.55 -4.43
N TRP A 54 -8.54 -19.23 -4.31
CA TRP A 54 -9.69 -18.48 -4.83
C TRP A 54 -9.54 -18.15 -6.32
N PRO A 55 -10.64 -18.20 -7.09
CA PRO A 55 -10.64 -17.81 -8.50
C PRO A 55 -10.43 -16.28 -8.67
N GLU A 56 -10.20 -15.84 -9.91
CA GLU A 56 -10.20 -14.43 -10.27
C GLU A 56 -11.57 -13.78 -9.99
N GLY A 57 -11.58 -12.50 -9.61
CA GLY A 57 -12.80 -11.72 -9.27
C GLY A 57 -12.65 -10.86 -8.02
N GLU A 58 -13.66 -10.06 -7.68
CA GLU A 58 -13.58 -9.18 -6.50
C GLU A 58 -13.50 -9.98 -5.19
N LEU A 59 -12.57 -9.60 -4.31
CA LEU A 59 -12.45 -10.18 -2.98
C LEU A 59 -13.43 -9.50 -2.02
N SER A 60 -14.29 -10.29 -1.38
CA SER A 60 -15.22 -9.80 -0.35
C SER A 60 -14.50 -9.52 0.97
N LYS A 61 -15.10 -8.67 1.82
CA LYS A 61 -14.55 -8.35 3.15
C LYS A 61 -14.45 -9.58 4.03
N GLU A 62 -15.40 -10.51 3.92
CA GLU A 62 -15.37 -11.78 4.63
C GLU A 62 -14.20 -12.67 4.19
N GLN A 63 -13.89 -12.70 2.90
CA GLN A 63 -12.70 -13.39 2.37
C GLN A 63 -11.43 -12.79 2.97
N LEU A 64 -11.26 -11.46 2.86
CA LEU A 64 -10.08 -10.77 3.40
C LEU A 64 -9.94 -10.96 4.92
N ALA A 65 -11.04 -10.96 5.66
CA ALA A 65 -11.04 -11.21 7.11
C ALA A 65 -10.63 -12.66 7.45
N GLY A 66 -10.87 -13.61 6.55
CA GLY A 66 -10.46 -15.01 6.70
C GLY A 66 -9.00 -15.29 6.36
N VAL A 67 -8.27 -14.32 5.79
CA VAL A 67 -6.85 -14.50 5.44
C VAL A 67 -6.00 -14.43 6.71
N GLU A 68 -5.44 -15.58 7.10
CA GLU A 68 -4.56 -15.67 8.27
C GLU A 68 -3.07 -15.68 7.92
N GLN A 69 -2.73 -16.00 6.67
CA GLN A 69 -1.35 -16.20 6.24
C GLN A 69 -1.14 -15.60 4.85
N VAL A 70 -0.08 -14.81 4.70
CA VAL A 70 0.36 -14.24 3.41
C VAL A 70 1.85 -14.52 3.25
N LYS A 71 2.24 -14.99 2.06
CA LYS A 71 3.64 -15.24 1.69
C LYS A 71 3.96 -14.42 0.45
N LEU A 72 4.82 -13.42 0.63
CA LEU A 72 5.37 -12.58 -0.43
C LEU A 72 6.86 -12.87 -0.64
N ASP A 73 7.35 -13.98 -0.07
CA ASP A 73 8.76 -14.38 -0.20
C ASP A 73 9.18 -14.41 -1.68
N ASP A 74 10.42 -14.00 -1.95
CA ASP A 74 11.02 -13.93 -3.29
C ASP A 74 10.41 -12.88 -4.25
N ASN A 75 9.55 -11.98 -3.77
CA ASN A 75 9.01 -10.87 -4.57
C ASN A 75 9.61 -9.53 -4.15
N GLU A 76 10.26 -8.81 -5.06
CA GLU A 76 10.76 -7.47 -4.78
C GLU A 76 9.59 -6.48 -4.65
N ILE A 77 9.53 -5.79 -3.51
CA ILE A 77 8.46 -4.83 -3.21
C ILE A 77 9.02 -3.41 -3.32
N GLU A 78 8.56 -2.69 -4.34
CA GLU A 78 8.98 -1.30 -4.60
C GLU A 78 8.13 -0.28 -3.82
N ASP A 79 6.81 -0.48 -3.76
CA ASP A 79 5.87 0.40 -3.07
C ASP A 79 5.43 -0.18 -1.71
N TRP A 80 6.29 0.01 -0.71
CA TRP A 80 6.00 -0.41 0.66
C TRP A 80 4.80 0.31 1.30
N PRO A 81 4.59 1.63 1.13
CA PRO A 81 3.38 2.30 1.63
C PRO A 81 2.07 1.67 1.11
N ALA A 82 1.99 1.37 -0.19
CA ALA A 82 0.83 0.68 -0.75
C ALA A 82 0.71 -0.74 -0.21
N MET A 83 1.84 -1.47 -0.10
CA MET A 83 1.88 -2.81 0.48
C MET A 83 1.34 -2.85 1.90
N VAL A 84 1.83 -1.97 2.78
CA VAL A 84 1.37 -1.89 4.17
C VAL A 84 -0.11 -1.50 4.26
N THR A 85 -0.56 -0.59 3.39
CA THR A 85 -1.99 -0.22 3.32
C THR A 85 -2.85 -1.42 2.94
N GLY A 86 -2.44 -2.21 1.95
CA GLY A 86 -3.12 -3.45 1.58
C GLY A 86 -3.12 -4.49 2.70
N LEU A 87 -1.99 -4.68 3.39
CA LEU A 87 -1.88 -5.62 4.53
C LEU A 87 -2.81 -5.24 5.70
N LYS A 88 -3.09 -3.95 5.90
CA LYS A 88 -4.07 -3.49 6.91
C LYS A 88 -5.51 -3.92 6.61
N LEU A 89 -5.82 -4.26 5.35
CA LEU A 89 -7.14 -4.78 4.96
C LEU A 89 -7.34 -6.25 5.36
N LEU A 90 -6.32 -6.91 5.93
CA LEU A 90 -6.35 -8.30 6.35
C LEU A 90 -6.39 -8.40 7.90
N PRO A 91 -7.55 -8.16 8.55
CA PRO A 91 -7.64 -8.10 10.01
C PRO A 91 -7.35 -9.43 10.71
N GLY A 92 -7.44 -10.55 9.98
CA GLY A 92 -7.14 -11.90 10.46
C GLY A 92 -5.67 -12.31 10.35
N LEU A 93 -4.81 -11.48 9.76
CA LEU A 93 -3.45 -11.84 9.40
C LEU A 93 -2.58 -12.13 10.64
N LYS A 94 -2.07 -13.36 10.73
CA LYS A 94 -1.23 -13.86 11.82
C LYS A 94 0.18 -14.23 11.35
N MET A 95 0.35 -14.58 10.08
CA MET A 95 1.63 -14.98 9.50
C MET A 95 1.94 -14.18 8.24
N LEU A 96 3.11 -13.55 8.21
CA LEU A 96 3.58 -12.78 7.07
C LEU A 96 5.00 -13.20 6.68
N GLY A 97 5.15 -13.69 5.45
CA GLY A 97 6.44 -13.99 4.82
C GLY A 97 6.88 -12.84 3.93
N LEU A 98 8.03 -12.24 4.22
CA LEU A 98 8.64 -11.16 3.45
C LEU A 98 10.12 -11.49 3.14
N SER A 99 10.51 -12.75 3.06
CA SER A 99 11.91 -13.11 2.83
C SER A 99 12.35 -12.73 1.41
N ARG A 100 13.53 -12.13 1.24
CA ARG A 100 14.03 -11.66 -0.08
C ARG A 100 13.06 -10.71 -0.80
N THR A 101 12.46 -9.77 -0.08
CA THR A 101 11.53 -8.77 -0.64
C THR A 101 12.14 -7.38 -0.85
N GLY A 102 13.41 -7.19 -0.48
CA GLY A 102 14.08 -5.90 -0.55
C GLY A 102 13.74 -4.96 0.60
N LEU A 103 13.08 -5.45 1.66
CA LEU A 103 12.74 -4.63 2.84
C LEU A 103 14.01 -4.00 3.45
N THR A 104 14.00 -2.69 3.65
CA THR A 104 15.13 -1.95 4.24
C THR A 104 14.81 -1.30 5.59
N ASP A 105 13.53 -1.04 5.86
CA ASP A 105 13.02 -0.41 7.08
C ASP A 105 11.82 -1.20 7.62
N VAL A 106 11.99 -1.83 8.78
CA VAL A 106 10.92 -2.64 9.40
C VAL A 106 9.90 -1.80 10.15
N HIS A 107 10.14 -0.49 10.37
CA HIS A 107 9.22 0.38 11.09
C HIS A 107 7.87 0.51 10.37
N LEU A 108 7.86 0.33 9.05
CA LEU A 108 6.67 0.27 8.20
C LEU A 108 5.68 -0.83 8.63
N LEU A 109 6.17 -1.88 9.28
CA LEU A 109 5.35 -3.02 9.72
C LEU A 109 4.80 -2.86 11.14
N VAL A 110 5.17 -1.80 11.87
CA VAL A 110 4.81 -1.59 13.29
C VAL A 110 3.29 -1.53 13.53
N GLU A 111 2.53 -1.15 12.50
CA GLU A 111 1.09 -1.03 12.56
C GLU A 111 0.37 -2.38 12.45
N LEU A 112 1.06 -3.45 12.00
CA LEU A 112 0.50 -4.79 11.82
C LEU A 112 0.48 -5.58 13.14
N LYS A 113 -0.27 -5.07 14.13
CA LYS A 113 -0.31 -5.56 15.52
C LYS A 113 -0.86 -6.99 15.69
N GLY A 114 -1.54 -7.53 14.68
CA GLY A 114 -2.12 -8.89 14.70
C GLY A 114 -1.13 -10.01 14.41
N LEU A 115 0.06 -9.67 13.91
CA LEU A 115 1.06 -10.65 13.50
C LEU A 115 1.61 -11.46 14.68
N ARG A 116 1.70 -12.77 14.47
CA ARG A 116 2.30 -13.74 15.39
C ARG A 116 3.60 -14.30 14.84
N TYR A 117 3.70 -14.41 13.53
CA TYR A 117 4.86 -14.94 12.81
C TYR A 117 5.23 -13.97 11.70
N LEU A 118 6.49 -13.53 11.69
CA LEU A 118 7.04 -12.60 10.70
C LEU A 118 8.39 -13.12 10.22
N TYR A 119 8.50 -13.43 8.93
CA TYR A 119 9.74 -13.92 8.31
C TYR A 119 10.35 -12.81 7.46
N LEU A 120 11.56 -12.37 7.82
CA LEU A 120 12.26 -11.24 7.18
C LEU A 120 13.62 -11.65 6.61
N GLU A 121 13.83 -12.94 6.36
CA GLU A 121 15.14 -13.48 6.01
C GLU A 121 15.65 -12.92 4.67
N LYS A 122 16.97 -12.71 4.59
CA LYS A 122 17.65 -12.26 3.36
C LYS A 122 17.06 -10.97 2.75
N ASN A 123 16.62 -10.05 3.62
CA ASN A 123 16.31 -8.67 3.26
C ASN A 123 17.51 -7.73 3.46
N GLY A 124 17.37 -6.50 2.99
CA GLY A 124 18.36 -5.44 3.14
C GLY A 124 18.10 -4.54 4.35
N ILE A 125 17.59 -5.09 5.46
CA ILE A 125 17.15 -4.32 6.64
C ILE A 125 18.33 -3.57 7.24
N LYS A 126 18.20 -2.24 7.27
CA LYS A 126 19.20 -1.31 7.84
C LYS A 126 18.63 -0.52 9.02
N GLN A 127 17.31 -0.39 9.09
CA GLN A 127 16.60 0.40 10.10
C GLN A 127 15.60 -0.49 10.84
N VAL A 128 15.56 -0.36 12.17
CA VAL A 128 14.73 -1.12 13.13
C VAL A 128 14.05 -0.22 14.14
#